data_AF-R7U1Q3-F1
#
_entry.id   AF-R7U1Q3-F1
#
_cell.length_a   1.000
_cell.length_b   1.000
_cell.length_c   1.000
_cell.angle_alpha   90.00
_cell.angle_beta   90.00
_cell.angle_gamma   90.00
#
_symmetry.space_group_name_H-M   'P 1'
#
loop_
_entity.id
_entity.type
_entity.pdbx_description
1 polymer ?
#
loop_
_entity_poly.entity_id
_entity_poly.type
_entity_poly.pdbx_seq_one_letter_code
_entity_poly.pdbx_strand_id
1 'polypeptide(L)' 'YRQRHAANQRERRRMRTINEAFEGLREKIPAVCHNKKLSKVDTLRMAIRYIQHLAQVIRS' A
#
# COMPACT_ATOMS: atom_id res chain seq x y z
N TYR A 1 17.95 -28.53 4.49
CA TYR A 1 17.26 -28.03 3.28
C TYR A 1 15.75 -27.78 3.48
N ARG A 2 14.98 -28.73 4.03
CA ARG A 2 13.51 -28.58 4.27
C ARG A 2 13.10 -27.35 5.11
N GLN A 3 13.85 -27.03 6.17
CA GLN A 3 13.55 -25.87 7.04
C GLN A 3 13.73 -24.52 6.33
N ARG A 4 14.80 -24.35 5.52
CA ARG A 4 15.02 -23.14 4.71
C ARG A 4 13.91 -22.96 3.67
N HIS A 5 13.48 -24.05 3.02
CA HIS A 5 12.37 -24.00 2.07
C HIS A 5 11.05 -23.58 2.72
N ALA A 6 10.74 -24.14 3.90
CA ALA A 6 9.55 -23.76 4.67
C ALA A 6 9.60 -22.28 5.13
N ALA A 7 10.77 -21.78 5.55
CA ALA A 7 10.96 -20.38 5.91
C ALA A 7 10.72 -19.44 4.71
N ASN A 8 11.28 -19.76 3.55
CA ASN A 8 11.08 -18.98 2.33
C ASN A 8 9.61 -18.95 1.90
N GLN A 9 8.88 -20.06 2.03
CA GLN A 9 7.44 -20.09 1.75
C GLN A 9 6.64 -19.18 2.70
N ARG A 10 6.98 -19.17 3.99
CA ARG A 10 6.33 -18.29 4.96
C ARG A 10 6.55 -16.82 4.62
N GLU A 11 7.78 -16.45 4.28
CA GLU A 11 8.08 -15.05 3.94
C GLU A 11 7.40 -14.63 2.63
N ARG A 12 7.32 -15.52 1.63
CA ARG A 12 6.53 -15.24 0.41
C ARG A 12 5.06 -15.00 0.73
N ARG A 13 4.44 -15.80 1.60
CA ARG A 13 3.04 -15.59 2.02
C ARG A 13 2.87 -14.25 2.75
N ARG A 14 3.79 -13.93 3.67
CA ARG A 14 3.78 -12.64 4.38
C ARG A 14 3.87 -11.46 3.42
N MET A 15 4.79 -11.52 2.45
CA MET A 15 4.95 -10.48 1.43
C MET A 15 3.73 -10.35 0.53
N ARG A 16 3.06 -11.46 0.19
CA ARG A 16 1.80 -11.43 -0.56
C ARG A 16 0.73 -10.64 0.19
N THR A 17 0.50 -10.95 1.48
CA THR A 17 -0.47 -10.22 2.31
C THR A 17 -0.16 -8.73 2.39
N ILE A 18 1.12 -8.35 2.53
CA ILE A 18 1.54 -6.95 2.54
C ILE A 18 1.24 -6.27 1.19
N ASN A 19 1.53 -6.94 0.08
CA ASN A 19 1.27 -6.38 -1.25
C ASN A 19 -0.23 -6.22 -1.52
N GLU A 20 -1.07 -7.17 -1.09
CA GLU A 20 -2.53 -7.07 -1.17
C GLU A 20 -3.05 -5.85 -0.37
N ALA A 21 -2.52 -5.62 0.85
CA ALA A 21 -2.85 -4.44 1.63
C ALA A 21 -2.40 -3.12 0.95
N PHE A 22 -1.24 -3.12 0.27
CA PHE A 22 -0.78 -1.97 -0.51
C PHE A 22 -1.69 -1.67 -1.70
N GLU A 23 -2.20 -2.69 -2.39
CA GLU A 23 -3.16 -2.48 -3.48
C GLU A 23 -4.49 -1.92 -2.94
N GLY A 24 -5.01 -2.47 -1.85
CA GLY A 24 -6.20 -1.92 -1.19
C GLY A 24 -6.03 -0.46 -0.75
N LEU A 25 -4.83 -0.08 -0.27
CA LEU A 25 -4.53 1.31 0.05
C LEU A 25 -4.52 2.20 -1.20
N ARG A 26 -3.98 1.73 -2.32
CA ARG A 26 -3.96 2.50 -3.59
C ARG A 26 -5.36 2.77 -4.13
N GLU A 27 -6.28 1.83 -3.99
CA GLU A 27 -7.68 2.01 -4.41
C GLU A 27 -8.40 3.13 -3.65
N LYS A 28 -7.98 3.43 -2.43
CA LYS A 28 -8.58 4.50 -1.60
C LYS A 28 -7.93 5.87 -1.80
N ILE A 29 -6.79 5.91 -2.49
CA ILE A 29 -6.09 7.16 -2.78
C ILE A 29 -6.62 7.71 -4.10
N PRO A 30 -7.01 9.00 -4.16
CA PRO A 30 -7.42 9.62 -5.41
C PRO A 30 -6.28 9.52 -6.43
N ALA A 31 -6.53 8.81 -7.53
CA ALA A 31 -5.51 8.48 -8.50
C ALA A 31 -5.08 9.72 -9.28
N VAL A 32 -3.82 10.14 -9.13
CA VAL A 32 -3.19 11.19 -9.95
C VAL A 32 -2.85 10.68 -11.35
N CYS A 33 -2.78 9.35 -11.55
CA CYS A 33 -2.43 8.74 -12.83
C CYS A 33 -3.33 7.53 -13.08
N HIS A 34 -4.31 7.68 -13.96
CA HIS A 34 -5.32 6.66 -14.29
C HIS A 34 -4.75 5.33 -14.80
N ASN A 35 -3.45 5.25 -15.10
CA ASN A 35 -2.78 4.05 -15.62
C ASN A 35 -1.46 3.67 -14.94
N LYS A 36 -1.02 4.38 -13.89
CA LYS A 36 0.28 4.09 -13.24
C LYS A 36 0.12 3.77 -11.77
N LYS A 37 0.48 2.54 -11.39
CA LYS A 37 0.58 2.12 -9.98
C LYS A 37 1.66 2.96 -9.27
N LEU A 38 1.28 3.60 -8.16
CA LEU A 38 2.21 4.31 -7.29
C LEU A 38 3.23 3.34 -6.69
N SER A 39 4.49 3.80 -6.53
CA SER A 39 5.50 3.06 -5.76
C SER A 39 5.03 2.91 -4.30
N LYS A 40 5.57 1.94 -3.55
CA LYS A 40 5.19 1.75 -2.13
C LYS A 40 5.38 3.02 -1.31
N VAL A 41 6.50 3.72 -1.52
CA VAL A 41 6.80 4.97 -0.82
C VAL A 41 5.82 6.08 -1.21
N ASP A 42 5.52 6.21 -2.50
CA ASP A 42 4.60 7.24 -2.97
C ASP A 42 3.16 6.97 -2.52
N THR A 43 2.74 5.71 -2.48
CA THR A 43 1.45 5.29 -1.90
C THR A 43 1.33 5.76 -0.45
N LEU A 44 2.34 5.51 0.39
CA LEU A 44 2.31 5.95 1.79
C LEU A 44 2.29 7.47 1.93
N ARG A 45 3.13 8.17 1.16
CA ARG A 45 3.18 9.64 1.16
C ARG A 45 1.84 10.24 0.73
N MET A 46 1.21 9.68 -0.30
CA MET A 46 -0.08 10.17 -0.79
C MET A 46 -1.21 9.89 0.19
N ALA A 47 -1.21 8.72 0.85
CA ALA A 47 -2.18 8.40 1.89
C ALA A 47 -2.14 9.43 3.03
N ILE A 48 -0.95 9.78 3.53
CA ILE A 48 -0.78 10.79 4.59
C ILE A 48 -1.33 12.15 4.14
N ARG A 49 -0.92 12.62 2.95
CA ARG A 49 -1.38 13.90 2.40
C ARG A 49 -2.90 13.93 2.22
N TYR A 50 -3.48 12.82 1.76
CA TYR A 50 -4.91 12.73 1.50
C TYR A 50 -5.71 12.77 2.80
N ILE A 51 -5.28 12.05 3.84
CA ILE A 51 -5.88 12.14 5.18
C ILE A 51 -5.85 13.59 5.69
N GLN A 52 -4.70 14.27 5.57
CA GLN A 52 -4.56 15.67 5.98
C GLN A 52 -5.49 16.60 5.19
N HIS A 53 -5.59 16.40 3.88
CA HIS A 53 -6.47 17.17 3.00
C HIS A 53 -7.95 16.99 3.38
N LEU A 54 -8.42 15.75 3.51
CA LEU A 54 -9.80 15.47 3.93
C LEU A 54 -10.12 16.08 5.30
N ALA A 55 -9.19 15.98 6.24
CA ALA A 55 -9.34 16.58 7.56
C ALA A 55 -9.44 18.11 7.51
N GLN A 56 -8.76 18.76 6.56
CA GLN A 56 -8.87 20.20 6.33
C GLN A 56 -10.22 20.58 5.73
N VAL A 57 -10.68 19.83 4.71
CA VAL A 57 -11.97 20.06 4.03
C VAL A 57 -13.15 19.94 5.00
N ILE A 58 -13.08 19.05 5.99
CA ILE A 58 -14.14 18.88 6.99
C ILE A 58 -14.13 20.01 8.04
N ARG A 59 -12.99 20.64 8.29
CA ARG A 59 -12.83 21.72 9.29
C ARG A 59 -13.10 23.12 8.74
N SER A 60 -13.09 23.27 7.42
CA SER A 60 -13.48 24.49 6.70
C SER A 60 -14.98 24.51 6.47
#